data_AF-A0A1M3N1X8-F1
#
_entry.id   AF-A0A1M3N1X8-F1
#
_cell.length_a   1.000
_cell.length_b   1.000
_cell.length_c   1.000
_cell.angle_alpha   90.00
_cell.angle_beta   90.00
_cell.angle_gamma   90.00
#
_symmetry.space_group_name_H-M   'P 1'
#
loop_
_entity.id
_entity.type
_entity.pdbx_description
1 polymer ?
#
loop_
_entity_poly.entity_id
_entity_poly.type
_entity_poly.pdbx_seq_one_letter_code
_entity_poly.pdbx_strand_id
1 'polypeptide(L)'
;MSRGPTRITDLAKDASPEDAFLRSLIRRQPEDLPSDAKMQELATRLGPIAGSSTKSAPLVSGWRWLFVVAASGALAALPIVVRTQAHTAGEPSSSPAPVVSVIPAPVVTSAPATPSAETAVNAVPSMFVDSLPTANTERVRPTATPTCTNEIELVDRADATLRAGDAKRALELTREHGARCPNGSFVQERERVAIEALALLGEGEMMRTRAKAFELRFPSSPHVRRIRNLASSNPE
;
A
#
# COMPACT_ATOMS: atom_id res chain seq x y z
N MET A 1 11.06 24.42 29.16
CA MET A 1 12.01 23.38 29.60
C MET A 1 11.39 22.02 29.31
N SER A 2 11.75 21.38 28.20
CA SER A 2 11.18 20.09 27.81
C SER A 2 11.84 18.99 28.64
N ARG A 3 11.09 18.30 29.50
CA ARG A 3 11.59 17.10 30.19
C ARG A 3 11.64 15.98 29.16
N GLY A 4 12.82 15.44 28.90
CA GLY A 4 12.99 14.23 28.09
C GLY A 4 12.28 13.04 28.75
N PRO A 5 12.03 11.95 28.01
CA PRO A 5 11.40 10.75 28.56
C PRO A 5 12.26 10.18 29.69
N THR A 6 11.68 10.08 30.89
CA THR A 6 12.35 9.51 32.07
C THR A 6 12.65 8.03 31.81
N ARG A 7 13.92 7.62 31.93
CA ARG A 7 14.27 6.20 31.86
C ARG A 7 13.65 5.50 33.07
N ILE A 8 13.08 4.32 32.84
CA ILE A 8 12.45 3.49 33.89
C ILE A 8 13.44 3.13 35.02
N THR A 9 14.75 3.14 34.73
CA THR A 9 15.82 2.95 35.70
C THR A 9 15.97 4.09 36.71
N ASP A 10 15.53 5.29 36.33
CA ASP A 10 15.76 6.54 37.06
C ASP A 10 14.50 6.99 37.81
N LEU A 11 13.41 6.21 37.73
CA LEU A 11 12.20 6.41 38.53
C LEU A 11 12.56 6.30 40.02
N ALA A 12 12.13 7.30 40.80
CA ALA A 12 12.40 7.38 42.23
C ALA A 12 11.94 6.12 42.99
N LYS A 13 12.51 5.93 44.18
CA LYS A 13 12.37 4.75 45.05
C LYS A 13 10.92 4.45 45.48
N ASP A 14 10.01 5.41 45.30
CA ASP A 14 8.59 5.35 45.67
C ASP A 14 7.67 5.02 44.48
N ALA A 15 8.22 4.44 43.41
CA ALA A 15 7.46 4.08 42.22
C ALA A 15 6.38 3.01 42.52
N SER A 16 5.29 3.06 41.74
CA SER A 16 4.11 2.19 41.83
C SER A 16 4.48 0.71 42.07
N PRO A 17 3.64 -0.08 42.76
CA PRO A 17 3.84 -1.53 42.91
C PRO A 17 4.15 -2.23 41.58
N GLU A 18 3.59 -1.71 40.49
CA GLU A 18 3.83 -2.16 39.12
C GLU A 18 5.26 -1.88 38.64
N ASP A 19 5.82 -0.72 38.95
CA ASP A 19 7.21 -0.37 38.61
C ASP A 19 8.20 -1.20 39.43
N ALA A 20 7.88 -1.46 40.71
CA ALA A 20 8.66 -2.38 41.53
C ALA A 20 8.61 -3.82 40.96
N PHE A 21 7.45 -4.25 40.48
CA PHE A 21 7.27 -5.54 39.83
C PHE A 21 8.04 -5.62 38.50
N LEU A 22 7.95 -4.60 37.63
CA LEU A 22 8.70 -4.52 36.38
C LEU A 22 10.21 -4.51 36.63
N ARG A 23 10.69 -3.75 37.63
CA ARG A 23 12.09 -3.80 38.07
C ARG A 23 12.48 -5.19 38.57
N SER A 24 11.59 -5.90 39.27
CA SER A 24 11.84 -7.28 39.73
C SER A 24 11.95 -8.27 38.57
N LEU A 25 11.16 -8.09 37.50
CA LEU A 25 11.24 -8.91 36.29
C LEU A 25 12.53 -8.65 35.51
N ILE A 26 12.91 -7.39 35.35
CA ILE A 26 14.17 -7.01 34.69
C ILE A 26 15.37 -7.53 35.48
N ARG A 27 15.32 -7.47 36.82
CA ARG A 27 16.40 -7.94 37.70
C ARG A 27 16.44 -9.46 37.89
N ARG A 28 15.38 -10.19 37.50
CA ARG A 28 15.33 -11.67 37.45
C ARG A 28 15.99 -12.27 36.21
N GLN A 29 16.55 -11.44 35.34
CA GLN A 29 17.48 -11.86 34.29
C GLN A 29 18.93 -11.48 34.68
N PRO A 30 19.52 -12.01 35.76
CA PRO A 30 20.95 -11.93 35.89
C PRO A 30 21.60 -12.95 34.94
N GLU A 31 22.44 -12.40 34.06
CA GLU A 31 23.76 -12.95 33.72
C GLU A 31 23.77 -14.30 32.98
N ASP A 32 23.43 -14.26 31.71
CA ASP A 32 24.09 -15.14 30.72
C ASP A 32 24.76 -14.26 29.65
N LEU A 33 25.39 -13.16 30.10
CA LEU A 33 26.28 -12.41 29.23
C LEU A 33 27.41 -13.36 28.82
N PRO A 34 27.74 -13.45 27.52
CA PRO A 34 28.84 -14.27 27.07
C PRO A 34 30.11 -13.85 27.81
N SER A 35 30.80 -14.83 28.40
CA SER A 35 32.07 -14.58 29.09
C SER A 35 33.05 -13.84 28.19
N ASP A 36 33.99 -13.10 28.79
CA ASP A 36 34.99 -12.34 28.03
C ASP A 36 35.74 -13.21 27.01
N ALA A 37 36.00 -14.47 27.35
CA ALA A 37 36.59 -15.46 26.45
C ALA A 37 35.71 -15.75 25.22
N LYS A 38 34.39 -15.87 25.41
CA LYS A 38 33.43 -16.10 24.33
C LYS A 38 33.27 -14.86 23.45
N MET A 39 33.35 -13.66 24.05
CA MET A 39 33.39 -12.40 23.31
C MET A 39 34.66 -12.25 22.47
N GLN A 40 35.82 -12.65 22.99
CA GLN A 40 37.07 -12.69 22.20
C GLN A 40 37.03 -13.73 21.09
N GLU A 41 36.40 -14.88 21.32
CA GLU A 41 36.17 -15.89 20.28
C GLU A 41 35.29 -15.33 19.16
N LEU A 42 34.19 -14.67 19.51
CA LEU A 42 33.32 -13.99 18.54
C LEU A 42 34.07 -12.90 17.78
N ALA A 43 34.84 -12.06 18.47
CA ALA A 43 35.64 -11.01 17.84
C ALA A 43 36.70 -11.58 16.87
N THR A 44 37.32 -12.71 17.22
CA THR A 44 38.31 -13.38 16.36
C THR A 44 37.65 -14.00 15.13
N ARG A 45 36.48 -14.63 15.30
CA ARG A 45 35.70 -15.22 14.19
C ARG A 45 35.13 -14.16 13.25
N LEU A 46 34.74 -13.00 13.78
CA LEU A 46 34.12 -11.92 13.02
C LEU A 46 35.12 -10.87 12.51
N GLY A 47 36.34 -10.83 13.05
CA GLY A 47 37.40 -9.91 12.65
C GLY A 47 37.69 -9.87 11.13
N PRO A 48 37.74 -11.01 10.41
CA PRO A 48 37.93 -11.02 8.95
C PRO A 48 36.74 -10.47 8.16
N ILE A 49 35.55 -10.43 8.76
CA ILE A 49 34.29 -10.00 8.13
C ILE A 49 34.02 -8.50 8.42
N ALA A 50 34.43 -8.02 9.59
CA ALA A 50 34.31 -6.62 9.98
C ALA A 50 35.52 -5.75 9.54
N GLY A 51 36.66 -6.39 9.24
CA GLY A 51 37.90 -5.73 8.82
C GLY A 51 37.99 -5.41 7.33
N SER A 52 37.02 -4.70 6.76
CA SER A 52 37.19 -4.05 5.44
C SER A 52 36.51 -2.69 5.39
N SER A 53 37.03 -1.74 6.15
CA SER A 53 36.73 -0.31 5.95
C SER A 53 37.85 0.54 6.51
N THR A 54 38.88 0.77 5.70
CA THR A 54 39.61 2.06 5.58
C THR A 54 40.68 1.94 4.50
N LYS A 55 40.34 2.30 3.25
CA LYS A 55 41.27 3.00 2.34
C LYS A 55 40.47 3.98 1.50
N SER A 56 40.51 5.23 1.93
CA SER A 56 40.16 6.39 1.10
C SER A 56 41.14 6.47 -0.07
N ALA A 57 40.64 6.57 -1.30
CA ALA A 57 41.40 7.04 -2.46
C ALA A 57 40.44 7.72 -3.47
N PRO A 58 40.91 8.72 -4.23
CA PRO A 58 40.09 9.82 -4.73
C PRO A 58 39.36 9.54 -6.05
N LEU A 59 38.39 10.41 -6.35
CA LEU A 59 37.65 10.50 -7.61
C LEU A 59 38.60 10.53 -8.82
N VAL A 60 38.37 9.63 -9.80
CA VAL A 60 38.56 9.94 -11.22
C VAL A 60 37.51 9.20 -12.06
N SER A 61 36.68 10.03 -12.71
CA SER A 61 36.14 9.94 -14.07
C SER A 61 36.30 8.63 -14.87
N GLY A 62 35.18 8.17 -15.44
CA GLY A 62 35.17 7.76 -16.85
C GLY A 62 34.97 6.27 -17.15
N TRP A 63 33.78 5.98 -17.70
CA TRP A 63 33.57 5.11 -18.86
C TRP A 63 33.76 3.58 -18.73
N ARG A 64 32.61 2.94 -18.42
CA ARG A 64 31.98 1.80 -19.12
C ARG A 64 32.79 0.50 -19.37
N TRP A 65 32.30 -0.53 -18.67
CA TRP A 65 32.02 -1.90 -19.13
C TRP A 65 33.21 -2.78 -19.57
N LEU A 66 33.56 -3.80 -18.76
CA LEU A 66 33.29 -5.24 -19.00
C LEU A 66 34.07 -6.13 -18.00
N PHE A 67 33.76 -7.44 -18.04
CA PHE A 67 34.16 -8.57 -17.16
C PHE A 67 33.21 -8.76 -15.97
N VAL A 68 32.17 -9.62 -15.99
CA VAL A 68 32.00 -11.02 -16.45
C VAL A 68 32.92 -12.00 -15.72
N VAL A 69 32.31 -13.14 -15.32
CA VAL A 69 32.85 -14.40 -14.76
C VAL A 69 32.92 -14.40 -13.22
N ALA A 70 31.98 -15.03 -12.50
CA ALA A 70 31.68 -16.46 -12.36
C ALA A 70 32.61 -17.22 -11.39
N ALA A 71 31.98 -18.16 -10.67
CA ALA A 71 32.54 -19.18 -9.77
C ALA A 71 33.00 -18.64 -8.40
N SER A 72 32.66 -19.21 -7.24
CA SER A 72 31.95 -20.45 -6.92
C SER A 72 31.87 -20.62 -5.39
N GLY A 73 30.72 -21.10 -4.89
CA GLY A 73 30.54 -21.87 -3.65
C GLY A 73 30.59 -21.10 -2.33
N ALA A 74 29.78 -21.37 -1.30
CA ALA A 74 28.81 -22.43 -1.11
C ALA A 74 27.76 -21.97 -0.08
N LEU A 75 26.48 -22.15 -0.37
CA LEU A 75 25.44 -22.18 0.66
C LEU A 75 24.74 -23.53 0.55
N ALA A 76 24.96 -24.31 1.60
CA ALA A 76 24.56 -25.69 1.74
C ALA A 76 23.05 -25.86 1.56
N ALA A 77 22.70 -26.79 0.69
CA ALA A 77 21.36 -27.35 0.58
C ALA A 77 21.05 -28.17 1.84
N LEU A 78 20.00 -27.78 2.57
CA LEU A 78 19.37 -28.62 3.59
C LEU A 78 18.17 -29.35 2.94
N PRO A 79 18.15 -30.69 2.85
CA PRO A 79 16.96 -31.40 2.41
C PRO A 79 15.93 -31.46 3.53
N ILE A 80 14.84 -30.69 3.39
CA ILE A 80 13.65 -30.84 4.22
C ILE A 80 12.89 -32.07 3.70
N VAL A 81 13.01 -33.19 4.41
CA VAL A 81 12.21 -34.39 4.16
C VAL A 81 10.82 -34.17 4.76
N VAL A 82 9.86 -33.71 3.95
CA VAL A 82 8.43 -33.70 4.33
C VAL A 82 7.83 -35.03 3.92
N ARG A 83 7.53 -35.90 4.90
CA ARG A 83 6.67 -37.07 4.70
C ARG A 83 5.24 -36.60 4.46
N THR A 84 4.80 -36.62 3.21
CA THR A 84 3.39 -36.41 2.85
C THR A 84 2.61 -37.69 3.14
N GLN A 85 1.86 -37.69 4.25
CA GLN A 85 0.79 -38.69 4.42
C GLN A 85 -0.37 -38.29 3.51
N ALA A 86 -0.66 -39.16 2.54
CA ALA A 86 -1.78 -39.00 1.64
C ALA A 86 -3.09 -39.17 2.43
N HIS A 87 -3.85 -38.09 2.55
CA HIS A 87 -5.26 -38.19 2.91
C HIS A 87 -6.04 -38.61 1.66
N THR A 88 -6.55 -39.83 1.73
CA THR A 88 -7.54 -40.41 0.83
C THR A 88 -8.65 -39.40 0.54
N ALA A 89 -8.85 -39.12 -0.76
CA ALA A 89 -9.88 -38.25 -1.29
C ALA A 89 -11.28 -38.78 -0.93
N GLY A 90 -12.02 -37.98 -0.15
CA GLY A 90 -13.46 -38.12 -0.01
C GLY A 90 -14.16 -37.63 -1.27
N GLU A 91 -14.94 -38.54 -1.87
CA GLU A 91 -16.27 -38.33 -2.45
C GLU A 91 -16.63 -36.94 -3.03
N PRO A 92 -16.80 -36.82 -4.36
CA PRO A 92 -17.72 -35.86 -4.93
C PRO A 92 -19.12 -36.48 -4.97
N SER A 93 -19.96 -36.14 -4.00
CA SER A 93 -21.40 -36.38 -4.05
C SER A 93 -22.15 -35.09 -4.32
N SER A 94 -23.02 -35.17 -5.32
CA SER A 94 -24.22 -34.35 -5.51
C SER A 94 -24.03 -32.90 -5.99
N SER A 95 -24.39 -32.65 -7.26
CA SER A 95 -25.78 -32.23 -7.56
C SER A 95 -25.92 -31.86 -9.05
N PRO A 96 -26.87 -32.44 -9.79
CA PRO A 96 -27.23 -31.98 -11.12
C PRO A 96 -28.34 -30.91 -11.01
N ALA A 97 -28.20 -29.81 -11.74
CA ALA A 97 -29.35 -28.94 -12.03
C ALA A 97 -29.25 -28.33 -13.43
N PRO A 98 -30.39 -28.12 -14.11
CA PRO A 98 -30.51 -28.36 -15.53
C PRO A 98 -30.85 -27.10 -16.35
N VAL A 99 -30.63 -27.27 -17.66
CA VAL A 99 -31.27 -26.65 -18.84
C VAL A 99 -31.48 -25.13 -18.92
N VAL A 100 -30.80 -24.59 -19.93
CA VAL A 100 -31.12 -23.37 -20.67
C VAL A 100 -32.59 -23.33 -21.08
N SER A 101 -33.29 -22.23 -20.78
CA SER A 101 -34.62 -21.95 -21.30
C SER A 101 -34.60 -20.62 -22.07
N VAL A 102 -34.61 -20.72 -23.40
CA VAL A 102 -34.83 -19.62 -24.33
C VAL A 102 -36.34 -19.45 -24.49
N ILE A 103 -36.87 -18.26 -24.26
CA ILE A 103 -38.28 -17.94 -24.54
C ILE A 103 -38.32 -16.92 -25.69
N PRO A 104 -38.94 -17.26 -26.84
CA PRO A 104 -39.15 -16.32 -27.94
C PRO A 104 -40.36 -15.41 -27.70
N ALA A 105 -40.28 -14.18 -28.21
CA ALA A 105 -41.31 -13.14 -28.10
C ALA A 105 -42.58 -13.47 -28.92
N PRO A 106 -43.78 -13.09 -28.44
CA PRO A 106 -44.98 -13.14 -29.26
C PRO A 106 -45.11 -11.87 -30.13
N VAL A 107 -45.26 -12.09 -31.43
CA VAL A 107 -45.75 -11.14 -32.42
C VAL A 107 -47.25 -10.88 -32.21
N VAL A 108 -47.66 -9.62 -32.28
CA VAL A 108 -49.07 -9.24 -32.45
C VAL A 108 -49.18 -8.32 -33.65
N THR A 109 -49.73 -8.86 -34.73
CA THR A 109 -50.25 -8.16 -35.91
C THR A 109 -51.75 -7.99 -35.71
N SER A 110 -52.26 -6.75 -35.76
CA SER A 110 -53.49 -6.37 -36.49
C SER A 110 -53.74 -4.86 -36.40
N ALA A 111 -53.71 -4.21 -37.57
CA ALA A 111 -54.29 -2.89 -37.89
C ALA A 111 -55.84 -2.96 -37.83
N PRO A 112 -56.68 -1.90 -38.08
CA PRO A 112 -56.39 -0.63 -38.80
C PRO A 112 -57.15 0.65 -38.33
N ALA A 113 -56.74 1.82 -38.84
CA ALA A 113 -57.59 2.88 -39.45
C ALA A 113 -56.85 4.24 -39.55
N THR A 114 -56.53 4.63 -40.78
CA THR A 114 -56.25 5.99 -41.29
C THR A 114 -57.50 6.90 -41.23
N PRO A 115 -57.41 8.21 -41.55
CA PRO A 115 -56.48 9.26 -41.12
C PRO A 115 -57.26 10.51 -40.62
N SER A 116 -56.75 11.25 -39.63
CA SER A 116 -57.23 12.61 -39.37
C SER A 116 -56.03 13.54 -39.28
N ALA A 117 -55.95 14.44 -40.25
CA ALA A 117 -54.96 15.49 -40.30
C ALA A 117 -55.31 16.53 -39.22
N GLU A 118 -54.40 16.73 -38.26
CA GLU A 118 -54.32 18.02 -37.58
C GLU A 118 -52.84 18.37 -37.36
N THR A 119 -52.39 19.26 -38.23
CA THR A 119 -51.11 19.94 -38.19
C THR A 119 -51.00 20.74 -36.90
N ALA A 120 -50.18 20.28 -35.96
CA ALA A 120 -49.58 21.11 -34.94
C ALA A 120 -48.21 20.52 -34.59
N VAL A 121 -47.24 20.75 -35.48
CA VAL A 121 -45.83 20.52 -35.18
C VAL A 121 -45.47 21.52 -34.10
N ASN A 122 -45.51 21.06 -32.86
CA ASN A 122 -45.00 21.77 -31.70
C ASN A 122 -43.48 21.87 -31.93
N ALA A 123 -43.06 22.99 -32.51
CA ALA A 123 -41.67 23.27 -32.79
C ALA A 123 -40.93 23.39 -31.46
N VAL A 124 -40.33 22.28 -31.04
CA VAL A 124 -39.24 22.28 -30.07
C VAL A 124 -38.23 23.31 -30.56
N PRO A 125 -37.77 24.26 -29.71
CA PRO A 125 -36.76 25.22 -30.14
C PRO A 125 -35.50 24.45 -30.54
N SER A 126 -35.28 24.37 -31.85
CA SER A 126 -34.05 23.84 -32.43
C SER A 126 -32.98 24.90 -32.19
N MET A 127 -32.14 24.66 -31.19
CA MET A 127 -30.98 25.49 -30.93
C MET A 127 -29.98 25.24 -32.06
N PHE A 128 -29.57 26.28 -32.78
CA PHE A 128 -28.47 26.15 -33.74
C PHE A 128 -27.18 25.88 -32.97
N VAL A 129 -26.44 24.85 -33.40
CA VAL A 129 -25.12 24.49 -32.86
C VAL A 129 -24.11 25.64 -32.92
N ASP A 130 -24.32 26.59 -33.84
CA ASP A 130 -23.54 27.84 -33.98
C ASP A 130 -23.71 28.82 -32.81
N SER A 131 -24.78 28.69 -32.01
CA SER A 131 -25.05 29.56 -30.87
C SER A 131 -24.43 29.08 -29.55
N LEU A 132 -23.72 27.95 -29.57
CA LEU A 132 -22.93 27.52 -28.42
C LEU A 132 -21.64 28.35 -28.38
N PRO A 133 -21.23 28.89 -27.22
CA PRO A 133 -19.90 29.47 -27.09
C PRO A 133 -18.90 28.38 -27.48
N THR A 134 -18.15 28.62 -28.55
CA THR A 134 -17.05 27.76 -28.96
C THR A 134 -16.01 27.85 -27.87
N ALA A 135 -16.09 26.96 -26.88
CA ALA A 135 -14.98 26.70 -26.01
C ALA A 135 -13.86 26.23 -26.94
N ASN A 136 -12.89 27.10 -27.17
CA ASN A 136 -11.63 26.80 -27.84
C ASN A 136 -10.90 25.77 -26.96
N THR A 137 -11.38 24.54 -26.99
CA THR A 137 -10.70 23.38 -26.47
C THR A 137 -9.69 23.04 -27.54
N GLU A 138 -8.57 23.77 -27.50
CA GLU A 138 -7.29 23.26 -27.98
C GLU A 138 -7.28 21.79 -27.60
N ARG A 139 -7.39 20.91 -28.60
CA ARG A 139 -7.36 19.48 -28.40
C ARG A 139 -5.95 19.18 -27.90
N VAL A 140 -5.79 19.18 -26.57
CA VAL A 140 -4.56 18.82 -25.90
C VAL A 140 -4.23 17.43 -26.43
N ARG A 141 -3.20 17.39 -27.27
CA ARG A 141 -2.64 16.16 -27.81
C ARG A 141 -2.41 15.22 -26.62
N PRO A 142 -2.68 13.89 -26.74
CA PRO A 142 -2.43 12.96 -25.65
C PRO A 142 -1.01 13.19 -25.17
N THR A 143 -0.89 13.83 -24.01
CA THR A 143 0.41 14.08 -23.40
C THR A 143 0.99 12.71 -23.16
N ALA A 144 2.25 12.53 -23.52
CA ALA A 144 2.98 11.27 -23.45
C ALA A 144 2.52 10.44 -22.24
N THR A 145 2.25 9.16 -22.45
CA THR A 145 1.85 8.23 -21.39
C THR A 145 2.69 8.51 -20.15
N PRO A 146 2.07 8.85 -19.01
CA PRO A 146 2.81 9.29 -17.84
C PRO A 146 3.80 8.18 -17.47
N THR A 147 5.08 8.46 -17.69
CA THR A 147 6.14 7.53 -17.35
C THR A 147 6.46 7.76 -15.89
N CYS A 148 6.12 6.77 -15.07
CA CYS A 148 6.30 6.82 -13.63
C CYS A 148 7.80 6.76 -13.28
N THR A 149 8.47 7.90 -13.43
CA THR A 149 9.88 8.07 -13.10
C THR A 149 10.00 8.45 -11.62
N ASN A 150 10.92 7.80 -10.92
CA ASN A 150 11.18 7.99 -9.49
C ASN A 150 9.94 7.74 -8.59
N GLU A 151 9.19 6.68 -8.87
CA GLU A 151 7.99 6.31 -8.10
C GLU A 151 8.29 6.19 -6.60
N ILE A 152 9.34 5.43 -6.28
CA ILE A 152 9.76 5.12 -4.91
C ILE A 152 10.05 6.41 -4.16
N GLU A 153 10.86 7.31 -4.73
CA GLU A 153 11.17 8.59 -4.09
C GLU A 153 9.94 9.45 -3.82
N LEU A 154 8.93 9.41 -4.71
CA LEU A 154 7.70 10.18 -4.52
C LEU A 154 6.86 9.63 -3.36
N VAL A 155 6.74 8.31 -3.27
CA VAL A 155 6.00 7.65 -2.18
C VAL A 155 6.74 7.82 -0.84
N ASP A 156 8.06 7.64 -0.83
CA ASP A 156 8.90 7.85 0.35
C ASP A 156 8.79 9.29 0.87
N ARG A 157 8.79 10.28 -0.04
CA ARG A 157 8.55 11.68 0.34
C ARG A 157 7.17 11.88 0.94
N ALA A 158 6.12 11.27 0.37
CA ALA A 158 4.76 11.39 0.89
C ALA A 158 4.67 10.83 2.33
N ASP A 159 5.27 9.68 2.55
CA ASP A 159 5.30 9.00 3.84
C ASP A 159 6.19 9.72 4.88
N ALA A 160 7.37 10.23 4.48
CA ALA A 160 8.20 11.07 5.34
C ALA A 160 7.48 12.36 5.76
N THR A 161 6.77 13.00 4.81
CA THR A 161 5.97 14.21 5.07
C THR A 161 4.84 13.94 6.05
N LEU A 162 4.17 12.79 5.91
CA LEU A 162 3.15 12.35 6.85
C LEU A 162 3.72 12.17 8.27
N ARG A 163 4.87 11.50 8.40
CA ARG A 163 5.54 11.32 9.71
C ARG A 163 6.01 12.63 10.33
N ALA A 164 6.35 13.62 9.50
CA ALA A 164 6.70 14.96 9.96
C ALA A 164 5.49 15.77 10.45
N GLY A 165 4.26 15.25 10.29
CA GLY A 165 3.03 15.88 10.76
C GLY A 165 2.34 16.77 9.72
N ASP A 166 2.89 16.93 8.52
CA ASP A 166 2.26 17.70 7.44
C ASP A 166 1.31 16.81 6.63
N ALA A 167 0.17 16.47 7.25
CA ALA A 167 -0.84 15.61 6.64
C ALA A 167 -1.40 16.19 5.34
N LYS A 168 -1.54 17.52 5.23
CA LYS A 168 -2.05 18.19 4.03
C LYS A 168 -1.09 17.98 2.86
N ARG A 169 0.20 18.24 3.07
CA ARG A 169 1.21 18.05 2.02
C ARG A 169 1.38 16.58 1.66
N ALA A 170 1.32 15.67 2.62
CA ALA A 170 1.34 14.23 2.36
C ALA A 170 0.17 13.82 1.44
N LEU A 171 -1.05 14.29 1.72
CA LEU A 171 -2.22 14.01 0.88
C LEU A 171 -2.05 14.57 -0.53
N GLU A 172 -1.48 15.75 -0.70
CA GLU A 172 -1.16 16.31 -2.03
C GLU A 172 -0.16 15.43 -2.79
N LEU A 173 0.91 14.97 -2.14
CA LEU A 173 1.91 14.09 -2.74
C LEU A 173 1.30 12.74 -3.19
N THR A 174 0.32 12.20 -2.45
CA THR A 174 -0.41 11.00 -2.91
C THR A 174 -1.23 11.26 -4.17
N ARG A 175 -1.85 12.45 -4.31
CA ARG A 175 -2.56 12.83 -5.54
C ARG A 175 -1.61 13.00 -6.71
N GLU A 176 -0.44 13.60 -6.46
CA GLU A 176 0.63 13.72 -7.46
C GLU A 176 1.09 12.33 -7.94
N HIS A 177 1.30 11.38 -7.03
CA HIS A 177 1.60 10.00 -7.37
C HIS A 177 0.48 9.37 -8.21
N GLY A 178 -0.79 9.57 -7.84
CA GLY A 178 -1.93 9.08 -8.63
C GLY A 178 -1.96 9.61 -10.07
N ALA A 179 -1.58 10.87 -10.28
CA ALA A 179 -1.55 11.49 -11.61
C ALA A 179 -0.33 11.04 -12.43
N ARG A 180 0.85 10.95 -11.80
CA ARG A 180 2.12 10.57 -12.47
C ARG A 180 2.28 9.06 -12.66
N CYS A 181 1.66 8.28 -11.79
CA CYS A 181 1.83 6.83 -11.66
C CYS A 181 0.46 6.14 -11.51
N PRO A 182 -0.48 6.31 -12.46
CA PRO A 182 -1.82 5.72 -12.36
C PRO A 182 -1.77 4.19 -12.27
N ASN A 183 -0.83 3.57 -12.99
CA ASN A 183 -0.57 2.13 -12.99
C ASN A 183 0.75 1.78 -12.25
N GLY A 184 1.12 2.58 -11.24
CA GLY A 184 2.35 2.38 -10.47
C GLY A 184 2.33 1.11 -9.59
N SER A 185 3.51 0.66 -9.15
CA SER A 185 3.64 -0.52 -8.30
C SER A 185 3.32 -0.23 -6.83
N PHE A 186 3.44 1.04 -6.40
CA PHE A 186 3.32 1.46 -5.00
C PHE A 186 1.94 2.04 -4.66
N VAL A 187 0.90 1.58 -5.36
CA VAL A 187 -0.47 2.05 -5.15
C VAL A 187 -0.97 1.76 -3.73
N GLN A 188 -0.64 0.61 -3.13
CA GLN A 188 -1.07 0.31 -1.76
C GLN A 188 -0.48 1.31 -0.75
N GLU A 189 0.79 1.65 -0.92
CA GLU A 189 1.48 2.58 -0.03
C GLU A 189 0.93 4.01 -0.19
N ARG A 190 0.67 4.44 -1.43
CA ARG A 190 -0.04 5.69 -1.71
C ARG A 190 -1.38 5.75 -0.97
N GLU A 191 -2.23 4.72 -1.11
CA GLU A 191 -3.55 4.73 -0.49
C GLU A 191 -3.48 4.73 1.04
N ARG A 192 -2.54 3.97 1.63
CA ARG A 192 -2.28 4.00 3.07
C ARG A 192 -1.95 5.41 3.55
N VAL A 193 -0.98 6.07 2.92
CA VAL A 193 -0.59 7.45 3.26
C VAL A 193 -1.78 8.40 3.14
N ALA A 194 -2.59 8.26 2.08
CA ALA A 194 -3.75 9.11 1.88
C ALA A 194 -4.83 8.93 2.96
N ILE A 195 -5.08 7.70 3.39
CA ILE A 195 -6.04 7.39 4.46
C ILE A 195 -5.56 7.94 5.80
N GLU A 196 -4.29 7.71 6.15
CA GLU A 196 -3.69 8.22 7.39
C GLU A 196 -3.68 9.76 7.41
N ALA A 197 -3.36 10.40 6.27
CA ALA A 197 -3.41 11.85 6.13
C ALA A 197 -4.83 12.41 6.34
N LEU A 198 -5.85 11.79 5.74
CA LEU A 198 -7.24 12.20 5.93
C LEU A 198 -7.69 12.07 7.39
N ALA A 199 -7.25 11.01 8.09
CA ALA A 199 -7.53 10.84 9.51
C ALA A 199 -6.94 12.00 10.34
N LEU A 200 -5.67 12.37 10.08
CA LEU A 200 -5.01 13.47 10.78
C LEU A 200 -5.62 14.85 10.47
N LEU A 201 -6.23 15.01 9.29
CA LEU A 201 -6.92 16.25 8.90
C LEU A 201 -8.35 16.34 9.45
N GLY A 202 -8.87 15.29 10.10
CA GLY A 202 -10.25 15.25 10.57
C GLY A 202 -11.29 14.97 9.46
N GLU A 203 -10.85 14.57 8.28
CA GLU A 203 -11.69 14.27 7.10
C GLU A 203 -12.26 12.85 7.19
N GLY A 204 -12.99 12.56 8.28
CA GLY A 204 -13.40 11.22 8.69
C GLY A 204 -14.24 10.46 7.65
N GLU A 205 -15.20 11.12 7.00
CA GLU A 205 -16.03 10.53 5.94
C GLU A 205 -15.22 10.06 4.73
N MET A 206 -14.33 10.93 4.25
CA MET A 206 -13.45 10.62 3.12
C MET A 206 -12.46 9.50 3.48
N MET A 207 -11.92 9.54 4.70
CA MET A 207 -11.04 8.53 5.24
C MET A 207 -11.73 7.16 5.28
N ARG A 208 -12.94 7.07 5.85
CA ARG A 208 -13.72 5.82 5.96
C ARG A 208 -14.08 5.26 4.59
N THR A 209 -14.50 6.12 3.66
CA THR A 209 -14.82 5.72 2.29
C THR A 209 -13.59 5.10 1.61
N ARG A 210 -12.42 5.72 1.74
CA ARG A 210 -11.18 5.19 1.19
C ARG A 210 -10.69 3.93 1.91
N ALA A 211 -10.85 3.85 3.23
CA ALA A 211 -10.51 2.66 4.01
C ALA A 211 -11.32 1.44 3.54
N LYS A 212 -12.64 1.57 3.37
CA LYS A 212 -13.50 0.52 2.83
C LYS A 212 -13.07 0.09 1.43
N ALA A 213 -12.80 1.07 0.54
CA ALA A 213 -12.32 0.78 -0.82
C ALA A 213 -10.96 0.08 -0.82
N PHE A 214 -10.06 0.45 0.10
CA PHE A 214 -8.75 -0.19 0.26
C PHE A 214 -8.88 -1.65 0.69
N GLU A 215 -9.70 -1.94 1.70
CA GLU A 215 -9.93 -3.32 2.18
C GLU A 215 -10.54 -4.21 1.09
N LEU A 216 -11.46 -3.66 0.27
CA LEU A 216 -12.06 -4.37 -0.85
C LEU A 216 -11.05 -4.65 -1.97
N ARG A 217 -10.19 -3.69 -2.32
CA ARG A 217 -9.17 -3.84 -3.38
C ARG A 217 -7.96 -4.67 -2.95
N PHE A 218 -7.58 -4.61 -1.68
CA PHE A 218 -6.34 -5.19 -1.16
C PHE A 218 -6.57 -5.99 0.13
N PRO A 219 -7.40 -7.05 0.10
CA PRO A 219 -7.83 -7.76 1.31
C PRO A 219 -6.70 -8.45 2.08
N SER A 220 -5.60 -8.82 1.40
CA SER A 220 -4.42 -9.46 1.99
C SER A 220 -3.29 -8.47 2.32
N SER A 221 -3.51 -7.17 2.16
CA SER A 221 -2.47 -6.17 2.40
C SER A 221 -2.08 -6.11 3.89
N PRO A 222 -0.78 -5.98 4.22
CA PRO A 222 -0.34 -5.80 5.61
C PRO A 222 -0.91 -4.55 6.29
N HIS A 223 -1.41 -3.58 5.50
CA HIS A 223 -1.98 -2.34 6.03
C HIS A 223 -3.44 -2.45 6.49
N VAL A 224 -4.16 -3.52 6.10
CA VAL A 224 -5.61 -3.69 6.39
C VAL A 224 -5.89 -3.55 7.88
N ARG A 225 -5.12 -4.24 8.73
CA ARG A 225 -5.33 -4.19 10.19
C ARG A 225 -5.19 -2.77 10.75
N ARG A 226 -4.19 -2.02 10.29
CA ARG A 226 -3.97 -0.63 10.75
C ARG A 226 -5.11 0.29 10.27
N ILE A 227 -5.48 0.18 9.00
CA ILE A 227 -6.54 0.98 8.40
C ILE A 227 -7.88 0.74 9.09
N ARG A 228 -8.21 -0.51 9.42
CA ARG A 228 -9.41 -0.85 10.18
C ARG A 228 -9.41 -0.21 11.57
N ASN A 229 -8.29 -0.29 12.28
CA ASN A 229 -8.16 0.34 13.60
C ASN A 229 -8.36 1.86 13.53
N LEU A 230 -7.78 2.53 12.52
CA LEU A 230 -7.97 3.96 12.28
C LEU A 230 -9.43 4.34 11.99
N ALA A 231 -10.14 3.50 11.23
CA ALA A 231 -11.56 3.71 10.93
C ALA A 231 -12.44 3.52 12.18
N SER A 232 -12.11 2.58 13.06
CA SER A 232 -12.84 2.35 14.32
C SER A 232 -12.55 3.42 15.38
N SER A 233 -11.35 4.02 15.39
CA SER A 233 -10.97 5.04 16.38
C SER A 233 -11.47 6.45 16.07
N ASN A 234 -11.98 6.69 14.86
CA ASN A 234 -12.61 7.94 14.46
C ASN A 234 -14.12 7.73 14.19
N PRO A 235 -14.92 7.48 15.24
CA PRO A 235 -16.38 7.52 15.14
C PRO A 235 -16.83 8.95 14.82
N GLU A 236 -17.97 9.08 14.13
CA GLU A 236 -18.57 10.34 13.69
C GLU A 236 -18.65 11.44 14.76
#